data_AF-A0A7J0F6A8-F1
#
_entry.id   AF-A0A7J0F6A8-F1
#
_cell.length_a   1.000
_cell.length_b   1.000
_cell.length_c   1.000
_cell.angle_alpha   90.00
_cell.angle_beta   90.00
_cell.angle_gamma   90.00
#
_symmetry.space_group_name_H-M   'P 1'
#
loop_
_entity.id
_entity.type
_entity.pdbx_description
1 polymer ?
#
loop_
_entity_poly.entity_id
_entity_poly.type
_entity_poly.pdbx_seq_one_letter_code
_entity_poly.pdbx_strand_id
1 'polypeptide(L)'
;MAQLGLSLLLLLLSTFCITGTTKGGGHPPSRARAFIVEQCQATLYPELCVQCLSNYPNASASQQELAQYALTMSLARAWYTRAYVTQVAVQLKQTKANEYQAVKDCLDQINDGVGQLSQSIQGASTN
;
A
#
# COMPACT_ATOMS: atom_id res chain seq x y z
N MET A 1 -12.14 30.84 -24.38
CA MET A 1 -11.06 29.93 -24.83
C MET A 1 -10.61 28.97 -23.72
N ALA A 2 -10.16 29.47 -22.56
CA ALA A 2 -9.66 28.62 -21.46
C ALA A 2 -10.71 27.67 -20.83
N GLN A 3 -11.96 28.10 -20.72
CA GLN A 3 -13.01 27.32 -20.05
C GLN A 3 -13.47 26.10 -20.88
N LEU A 4 -13.51 26.23 -22.21
CA LEU A 4 -13.81 25.12 -23.13
C LEU A 4 -12.68 24.10 -23.15
N GLY A 5 -11.42 24.56 -23.06
CA GLY A 5 -10.25 23.69 -22.94
C GLY A 5 -10.23 22.88 -21.65
N LEU A 6 -10.60 23.49 -20.52
CA LEU A 6 -10.68 22.80 -19.23
C LEU A 6 -11.80 21.74 -19.22
N SER A 7 -12.97 22.05 -19.77
CA SER A 7 -14.09 21.10 -19.89
C SER A 7 -13.73 19.92 -20.80
N LEU A 8 -13.06 20.18 -21.93
CA LEU A 8 -12.61 19.14 -22.85
C LEU A 8 -11.53 18.25 -22.22
N LEU A 9 -10.60 18.85 -21.46
CA LEU A 9 -9.57 18.11 -20.73
C LEU A 9 -10.20 17.19 -19.66
N LEU A 10 -11.17 17.69 -18.88
CA LEU A 10 -11.89 16.90 -17.89
C LEU A 10 -12.67 15.74 -18.53
N LEU A 11 -13.27 15.95 -19.69
CA LEU A 11 -13.99 14.92 -20.45
C LEU A 11 -13.03 13.82 -20.95
N LEU A 12 -11.83 14.19 -21.42
CA LEU A 12 -10.80 13.26 -21.87
C LEU A 12 -10.19 12.44 -20.72
N LEU A 13 -9.98 13.04 -19.54
CA LEU A 13 -9.55 12.29 -18.35
C LEU A 13 -10.62 11.30 -17.89
N SER A 14 -11.90 11.67 -17.97
CA SER A 14 -13.01 10.80 -17.57
C SER A 14 -13.14 9.56 -18.46
N THR A 15 -12.89 9.67 -19.77
CA THR A 15 -12.97 8.51 -20.69
C THR A 15 -11.77 7.59 -20.53
N PHE A 16 -10.58 8.12 -20.22
CA PHE A 16 -9.39 7.31 -19.97
C PHE A 16 -9.56 6.38 -18.76
N CYS A 17 -10.30 6.81 -17.72
CA CYS A 17 -10.59 5.99 -16.54
C CYS A 17 -11.56 4.81 -16.80
N ILE A 18 -12.34 4.83 -17.88
CA ILE A 18 -13.41 3.84 -18.11
C ILE A 18 -12.93 2.64 -18.97
N THR A 19 -11.80 2.76 -19.67
CA THR A 19 -11.26 1.68 -20.53
C THR A 19 -10.54 0.53 -19.80
N GLY A 20 -10.63 0.44 -18.47
CA GLY A 20 -9.83 -0.47 -17.65
C GLY A 20 -10.54 -1.68 -17.06
N THR A 21 -11.69 -2.15 -17.59
CA THR A 21 -12.30 -3.40 -17.10
C THR A 21 -12.82 -4.30 -18.23
N THR A 22 -11.90 -4.95 -18.93
CA THR A 22 -12.25 -6.21 -19.58
C THR A 22 -12.38 -7.28 -18.49
N LYS A 23 -13.58 -7.82 -18.30
CA LYS A 23 -13.73 -9.15 -17.69
C LYS A 23 -13.10 -10.14 -18.65
N GLY A 24 -11.78 -10.31 -18.54
CA GLY A 24 -11.03 -11.29 -19.32
C GLY A 24 -11.53 -12.68 -18.95
N GLY A 25 -12.07 -13.40 -19.94
CA GLY A 25 -12.25 -14.85 -19.86
C GLY A 25 -10.93 -15.50 -19.41
N GLY A 26 -11.05 -16.51 -18.55
CA GLY A 26 -9.96 -17.09 -17.76
C GLY A 26 -8.68 -17.34 -18.55
N HIS A 27 -7.78 -16.35 -18.56
CA HIS A 27 -6.39 -16.60 -18.84
C HIS A 27 -5.79 -17.31 -17.62
N PRO A 28 -4.95 -18.33 -17.84
CA PRO A 28 -4.19 -18.92 -16.75
C PRO A 28 -3.46 -17.78 -16.00
N PRO A 29 -3.39 -17.85 -14.66
CA PRO A 29 -2.69 -16.83 -13.89
C PRO A 29 -1.27 -16.68 -14.45
N SER A 30 -0.81 -15.44 -14.59
CA SER A 30 0.57 -15.18 -14.97
C SER A 30 1.51 -15.91 -13.99
N ARG A 31 2.70 -16.30 -14.45
CA ARG A 31 3.69 -16.97 -13.59
C ARG A 31 3.98 -16.16 -12.32
N ALA A 32 3.98 -14.83 -12.41
CA ALA A 32 4.05 -13.91 -11.26
C ALA A 32 2.90 -14.12 -10.28
N ARG A 33 1.66 -14.14 -10.78
CA ARG A 33 0.47 -14.31 -9.94
C ARG A 33 0.43 -15.68 -9.27
N ALA A 34 0.82 -16.74 -9.98
CA ALA A 34 0.90 -18.07 -9.40
C ALA A 34 1.93 -18.13 -8.26
N PHE A 35 3.12 -17.56 -8.48
CA PHE A 35 4.16 -17.45 -7.46
C PHE A 35 3.70 -16.64 -6.24
N ILE A 36 3.05 -15.48 -6.43
CA ILE A 36 2.50 -14.68 -5.33
C ILE A 36 1.46 -15.47 -4.54
N VAL A 37 0.53 -16.16 -5.23
CA VAL A 37 -0.49 -16.99 -4.57
C VAL A 37 0.16 -18.07 -3.72
N GLU A 38 1.15 -18.78 -4.26
CA GLU A 38 1.91 -19.80 -3.53
C GLU A 38 2.60 -19.22 -2.28
N GLN A 39 3.29 -18.09 -2.40
CA GLN A 39 3.98 -17.47 -1.27
C GLN A 39 3.00 -16.92 -0.21
N CYS A 40 1.83 -16.42 -0.63
CA CYS A 40 0.83 -15.87 0.27
C CYS A 40 0.05 -16.92 1.08
N GLN A 41 0.05 -18.20 0.68
CA GLN A 41 -0.62 -19.28 1.42
C GLN A 41 -0.09 -19.45 2.84
N ALA A 42 1.19 -19.13 3.07
CA ALA A 42 1.82 -19.22 4.38
C ALA A 42 1.46 -18.05 5.32
N THR A 43 0.74 -17.03 4.83
CA THR A 43 0.39 -15.84 5.62
C THR A 43 -0.96 -16.01 6.33
N LEU A 44 -1.17 -15.27 7.42
CA LEU A 44 -2.45 -15.26 8.15
C LEU A 44 -3.62 -14.72 7.30
N TYR A 45 -3.33 -13.83 6.35
CA TYR A 45 -4.32 -13.20 5.47
C TYR A 45 -3.96 -13.38 3.99
N PRO A 46 -4.13 -14.59 3.42
CA PRO A 46 -3.67 -14.90 2.06
C PRO A 46 -4.26 -13.99 0.99
N GLU A 47 -5.57 -13.72 1.05
CA GLU A 47 -6.25 -12.85 0.08
C GLU A 47 -5.72 -11.41 0.12
N LEU A 48 -5.50 -10.87 1.33
CA LEU A 48 -4.94 -9.54 1.50
C LEU A 48 -3.48 -9.49 1.00
N CYS A 49 -2.70 -10.54 1.25
CA CYS A 49 -1.34 -10.66 0.74
C CYS A 49 -1.32 -10.61 -0.79
N VAL A 50 -2.16 -11.43 -1.47
CA VAL A 50 -2.26 -11.44 -2.94
C VAL A 50 -2.68 -10.07 -3.47
N GLN A 51 -3.65 -9.43 -2.82
CA GLN A 51 -4.11 -8.09 -3.20
C GLN A 51 -3.00 -7.04 -3.03
N CYS A 52 -2.23 -7.09 -1.95
CA CYS A 52 -1.14 -6.14 -1.70
C CYS A 52 0.02 -6.30 -2.69
N LEU A 53 0.25 -7.52 -3.17
CA LEU A 53 1.35 -7.86 -4.07
C LEU A 53 0.93 -7.92 -5.55
N SER A 54 -0.32 -7.62 -5.90
CA SER A 54 -0.85 -7.78 -7.26
C SER A 54 -0.09 -6.99 -8.32
N ASN A 55 0.55 -5.87 -7.92
CA ASN A 55 1.32 -4.99 -8.79
C ASN A 55 2.82 -5.34 -8.83
N TYR A 56 3.21 -6.49 -8.30
CA TYR A 56 4.59 -6.94 -8.34
C TYR A 56 5.01 -7.20 -9.80
N PRO A 57 6.03 -6.51 -10.33
CA PRO A 57 6.32 -6.49 -11.76
C PRO A 57 7.02 -7.75 -12.27
N ASN A 58 7.61 -8.56 -11.37
CA ASN A 58 8.59 -9.56 -11.76
C ASN A 58 8.09 -10.99 -11.51
N ALA A 59 7.78 -11.71 -12.59
CA ALA A 59 7.34 -13.11 -12.52
C ALA A 59 8.44 -14.11 -12.15
N SER A 60 9.70 -13.70 -12.28
CA SER A 60 10.89 -14.56 -12.14
C SER A 60 11.74 -14.20 -10.93
N ALA A 61 11.26 -13.29 -10.08
CA ALA A 61 12.04 -12.80 -8.96
C ALA A 61 12.01 -13.77 -7.78
N SER A 62 13.07 -13.71 -6.99
CA SER A 62 13.30 -14.55 -5.82
C SER A 62 12.31 -14.24 -4.69
N GLN A 63 12.17 -15.19 -3.77
CA GLN A 63 11.42 -14.98 -2.53
C GLN A 63 11.94 -13.78 -1.72
N GLN A 64 13.26 -13.51 -1.76
CA GLN A 64 13.87 -12.34 -1.11
C GLN A 64 13.40 -11.04 -1.74
N GLU A 65 13.38 -10.93 -3.07
CA GLU A 65 12.89 -9.74 -3.77
C GLU A 65 11.39 -9.51 -3.53
N LEU A 66 10.59 -10.58 -3.47
CA LEU A 66 9.17 -10.48 -3.13
C LEU A 66 8.98 -10.01 -1.68
N ALA A 67 9.79 -10.49 -0.75
CA ALA A 67 9.78 -10.05 0.64
C ALA A 67 10.19 -8.58 0.78
N GLN A 68 11.22 -8.12 0.07
CA GLN A 68 11.62 -6.70 0.03
C GLN A 68 10.50 -5.81 -0.52
N TYR A 69 9.82 -6.26 -1.58
CA TYR A 69 8.66 -5.54 -2.11
C TYR A 69 7.51 -5.47 -1.10
N ALA A 70 7.19 -6.59 -0.43
CA ALA A 70 6.18 -6.64 0.62
C ALA A 70 6.51 -5.69 1.80
N LEU A 71 7.77 -5.66 2.24
CA LEU A 71 8.26 -4.73 3.26
C LEU A 71 8.12 -3.27 2.82
N THR A 72 8.47 -2.97 1.56
CA THR A 72 8.35 -1.63 1.00
C THR A 72 6.88 -1.17 0.93
N MET A 73 5.97 -2.04 0.49
CA MET A 73 4.53 -1.75 0.49
C MET A 73 3.98 -1.55 1.90
N SER A 74 4.45 -2.34 2.87
CA SER A 74 4.07 -2.21 4.28
C SER A 74 4.57 -0.89 4.88
N LEU A 75 5.83 -0.51 4.60
CA LEU A 75 6.41 0.76 5.03
C LEU A 75 5.65 1.96 4.44
N ALA A 76 5.32 1.91 3.16
CA ALA A 76 4.53 2.96 2.50
C ALA A 76 3.17 3.14 3.20
N ARG A 77 2.45 2.06 3.48
CA ARG A 77 1.18 2.11 4.22
C ARG A 77 1.37 2.64 5.64
N ALA A 78 2.40 2.19 6.35
CA ALA A 78 2.71 2.67 7.69
C ALA A 78 2.98 4.19 7.74
N TRP A 79 3.65 4.74 6.72
CA TRP A 79 3.82 6.19 6.58
C TRP A 79 2.49 6.93 6.40
N TYR A 80 1.60 6.45 5.54
CA TYR A 80 0.28 7.05 5.37
C TYR A 80 -0.55 6.98 6.66
N THR A 81 -0.53 5.83 7.34
CA THR A 81 -1.20 5.67 8.64
C THR A 81 -0.63 6.62 9.68
N ARG A 82 0.70 6.73 9.79
CA ARG A 82 1.36 7.71 10.69
C ARG A 82 0.88 9.13 10.41
N ALA A 83 0.87 9.54 9.14
CA ALA A 83 0.44 10.88 8.75
C ALA A 83 -1.02 11.14 9.14
N TYR A 84 -1.91 10.18 8.88
CA TYR A 84 -3.32 10.26 9.27
C TYR A 84 -3.49 10.35 10.79
N VAL A 85 -2.90 9.42 11.55
CA VAL A 85 -3.02 9.39 13.01
C VAL A 85 -2.41 10.63 13.66
N THR A 86 -1.36 11.20 13.06
CA THR A 86 -0.81 12.50 13.50
C THR A 86 -1.86 13.61 13.40
N GLN A 87 -2.61 13.68 12.31
CA GLN A 87 -3.69 14.67 12.16
C GLN A 87 -4.80 14.44 13.19
N VAL A 88 -5.20 13.19 13.41
CA VAL A 88 -6.19 12.83 14.43
C VAL A 88 -5.70 13.25 15.83
N ALA A 89 -4.45 12.96 16.18
CA ALA A 89 -3.87 13.34 17.46
C ALA A 89 -3.88 14.88 17.67
N VAL A 90 -3.54 15.65 16.63
CA VAL A 90 -3.58 17.13 16.67
C VAL A 90 -5.00 17.62 16.93
N GLN A 91 -5.99 17.08 16.22
CA GLN A 91 -7.39 17.47 16.39
C GLN A 91 -7.90 17.16 17.80
N LEU A 92 -7.64 15.96 18.31
CA LEU A 92 -8.05 15.55 19.66
C LEU A 92 -7.39 16.40 20.75
N LYS A 93 -6.13 16.81 20.54
CA LYS A 93 -5.43 17.73 21.43
C LYS A 93 -6.09 19.10 21.47
N GLN A 94 -6.48 19.63 20.31
CA GLN A 94 -7.12 20.94 20.18
C GLN A 94 -8.52 20.96 20.82
N THR A 95 -9.28 19.87 20.68
CA THR A 95 -10.62 19.75 21.26
C THR A 95 -10.62 19.28 22.72
N LYS A 96 -9.44 18.97 23.29
CA LYS A 96 -9.28 18.41 24.64
C LYS A 96 -10.08 17.12 24.84
N ALA A 97 -10.13 16.28 23.81
CA ALA A 97 -10.82 15.01 23.84
C ALA A 97 -10.15 14.02 24.80
N ASN A 98 -10.93 13.18 25.47
CA ASN A 98 -10.44 12.23 26.47
C ASN A 98 -9.56 11.13 25.83
N GLU A 99 -9.78 10.86 24.55
CA GLU A 99 -9.10 9.84 23.76
C GLU A 99 -7.69 10.26 23.33
N TYR A 100 -7.30 11.53 23.54
CA TYR A 100 -6.02 12.06 23.07
C TYR A 100 -4.83 11.22 23.55
N GLN A 101 -4.81 10.77 24.82
CA GLN A 101 -3.70 9.97 25.34
C GLN A 101 -3.61 8.62 24.64
N ALA A 102 -4.73 7.91 24.46
CA ALA A 102 -4.75 6.62 23.77
C ALA A 102 -4.29 6.75 22.30
N VAL A 103 -4.70 7.81 21.61
CA VAL A 103 -4.28 8.06 20.22
C VAL A 103 -2.81 8.47 20.15
N LYS A 104 -2.31 9.23 21.12
CA LYS A 104 -0.88 9.56 21.21
C LYS A 104 -0.03 8.30 21.41
N ASP A 105 -0.42 7.41 22.31
CA ASP A 105 0.30 6.16 22.53
C ASP A 105 0.27 5.25 21.28
N CYS A 106 -0.86 5.21 20.58
CA CYS A 106 -0.98 4.54 19.29
C CYS A 106 -0.03 5.14 18.23
N LEU A 107 0.06 6.48 18.16
CA LEU A 107 0.98 7.17 17.26
C LEU A 107 2.45 6.84 17.58
N ASP A 108 2.80 6.78 18.87
CA ASP A 108 4.15 6.42 19.31
C ASP A 108 4.49 4.99 18.86
N GLN A 109 3.58 4.02 19.00
CA GLN A 109 3.78 2.65 18.47
C GLN A 109 3.89 2.60 16.94
N ILE A 110 3.12 3.41 16.21
CA ILE A 110 3.21 3.49 14.75
C ILE A 110 4.59 4.04 14.33
N ASN A 111 5.11 5.04 15.05
CA ASN A 111 6.44 5.59 14.78
C ASN A 111 7.53 4.53 14.94
N ASP A 112 7.46 3.74 16.01
CA ASP A 112 8.39 2.64 16.24
C ASP A 112 8.28 1.57 15.13
N GLY A 113 7.05 1.20 14.75
CA GLY A 113 6.81 0.25 13.66
C GLY A 113 7.37 0.72 12.31
N VAL A 114 7.24 2.02 11.99
CA VAL A 114 7.87 2.63 10.81
C VAL A 114 9.40 2.52 10.86
N GLY A 115 10.00 2.77 12.02
CA GLY A 115 11.45 2.62 12.23
C GLY A 115 11.91 1.18 12.00
N GLN A 116 11.22 0.21 12.58
CA GLN A 116 11.52 -1.22 12.45
C GLN A 116 11.40 -1.72 11.01
N LEU A 117 10.35 -1.31 10.29
CA LEU A 117 10.18 -1.65 8.87
C LEU A 117 11.31 -1.07 8.01
N SER A 118 11.71 0.17 8.27
CA SER A 118 12.82 0.82 7.54
C SER A 118 14.14 0.10 7.75
N GLN A 119 14.44 -0.30 8.99
CA GLN A 119 15.63 -1.08 9.33
C GLN A 119 15.60 -2.48 8.69
N SER A 120 14.43 -3.11 8.66
CA SER A 120 14.25 -4.44 8.04
C SER A 120 14.58 -4.43 6.55
N ILE A 121 14.23 -3.36 5.83
CA ILE A 121 14.57 -3.21 4.41
C ILE A 121 16.09 -3.04 4.25
N GLN A 122 16.73 -2.20 5.07
CA GLN A 122 18.18 -1.98 5.01
C GLN A 122 18.97 -3.28 5.26
N GLY A 123 18.57 -4.05 6.28
CA GLY A 123 19.20 -5.34 6.58
C GLY A 123 18.94 -6.42 5.52
N ALA A 124 17.77 -6.37 4.85
CA ALA A 124 17.45 -7.28 3.76
C ALA A 124 18.21 -6.98 2.45
N SER A 125 18.83 -5.80 2.31
CA SER A 125 19.67 -5.41 1.16
C SER A 125 21.16 -5.72 1.33
N THR A 126 21.60 -6.15 2.52
CA THR A 126 23.01 -6.42 2.84
C THR A 126 23.43 -7.89 2.79
N ASN A 127 22.52 -8.79 2.39
CA ASN A 127 22.78 -10.22 2.13
C ASN A 127 22.41 -10.55 0.68
#